data_AF-A0A7W7T2C1-F1
#
_entry.id   AF-A0A7W7T2C1-F1
#
_cell.length_a   1.000
_cell.length_b   1.000
_cell.length_c   1.000
_cell.angle_alpha   90.00
_cell.angle_beta   90.00
_cell.angle_gamma   90.00
#
_symmetry.space_group_name_H-M   'P 1'
#
loop_
_entity.id
_entity.type
_entity.pdbx_description
1 polymer ?
#
loop_
_entity_poly.entity_id
_entity_poly.type
_entity_poly.pdbx_seq_one_letter_code
_entity_poly.pdbx_strand_id
1 'polypeptide(L)'
;MGYEDVESELRRHPKVSQCAVTKIRTGHRKDTLVAYVVTTGRVHPSEIKAFLSGARVRPSRVPQSVIPVDSLPRTREGAVDRDGLPLPVVPARSRGTKGPSDEPVSVAFPALTLVFGVAAFVLTDRFWPGSTDLSLVPQPWAGLFTGLYVAESLAFGLGIAVLFLGRERLSDPHRPGLTTAAHLSVVWLLAAWWPQDNFYRLAAKNDWATQAVLVYGFNVSLMIAAAIVVLFVTRE
;
A
#
# COMPACT_ATOMS: atom_id res chain seq x y z
N MET A 1 -8.52 31.34 12.20
CA MET A 1 -7.85 32.14 11.14
C MET A 1 -8.68 31.98 9.88
N GLY A 2 -9.24 33.06 9.33
CA GLY A 2 -10.19 32.98 8.21
C GLY A 2 -9.51 32.61 6.89
N TYR A 3 -10.17 31.74 6.10
CA TYR A 3 -9.80 31.36 4.73
C TYR A 3 -10.69 32.07 3.70
N GLU A 4 -11.18 33.26 4.06
CA GLU A 4 -12.17 34.02 3.31
C GLU A 4 -11.67 34.47 1.93
N ASP A 5 -10.36 34.64 1.78
CA ASP A 5 -9.73 34.93 0.49
C ASP A 5 -9.92 33.77 -0.50
N VAL A 6 -9.67 32.54 -0.04
CA VAL A 6 -9.85 31.33 -0.85
C VAL A 6 -11.33 31.06 -1.09
N GLU A 7 -12.17 31.22 -0.06
CA GLU A 7 -13.62 31.05 -0.19
C GLU A 7 -14.25 32.07 -1.16
N SER A 8 -13.81 33.33 -1.12
CA SER A 8 -14.31 34.37 -2.03
C SER A 8 -13.98 34.06 -3.48
N GLU A 9 -12.80 33.49 -3.73
CA GLU A 9 -12.42 33.07 -5.08
C GLU A 9 -13.21 31.82 -5.50
N LEU A 10 -13.38 30.83 -4.61
CA LEU A 10 -14.22 29.65 -4.88
C LEU A 10 -15.65 30.02 -5.27
N ARG A 11 -16.24 31.04 -4.64
CA ARG A 11 -17.59 31.54 -4.97
C ARG A 11 -17.70 32.16 -6.38
N ARG A 12 -16.58 32.49 -7.02
CA ARG A 12 -16.56 32.97 -8.41
C ARG A 12 -16.62 31.84 -9.43
N HIS A 13 -16.40 30.59 -9.01
CA HIS A 13 -16.52 29.45 -9.90
C HIS A 13 -18.00 29.25 -10.31
N PRO A 14 -18.36 29.20 -11.60
CA PRO A 14 -19.75 29.21 -12.08
C PRO A 14 -20.65 28.10 -11.51
N LYS A 15 -20.04 26.99 -11.08
CA LYS A 15 -20.72 25.80 -10.58
C LYS A 15 -20.63 25.62 -9.05
N VAL A 16 -20.05 26.57 -8.31
CA VAL A 16 -19.96 26.50 -6.84
C VAL A 16 -21.02 27.43 -6.25
N SER A 17 -21.96 26.88 -5.47
CA SER A 17 -23.02 27.66 -4.82
C SER A 17 -22.66 28.08 -3.40
N GLN A 18 -21.98 27.21 -2.65
CA GLN A 18 -21.49 27.48 -1.31
C GLN A 18 -20.13 26.82 -1.11
N CYS A 19 -19.29 27.40 -0.25
CA CYS A 19 -18.02 26.79 0.10
C CYS A 19 -17.59 27.17 1.52
N ALA A 20 -16.83 26.28 2.14
CA ALA A 20 -16.12 26.51 3.38
C ALA A 20 -14.72 25.93 3.27
N VAL A 21 -13.71 26.67 3.73
CA VAL A 21 -12.32 26.19 3.75
C VAL A 21 -11.89 26.08 5.21
N THR A 22 -11.30 24.94 5.56
CA THR A 22 -10.79 24.69 6.91
C THR A 22 -9.50 23.91 6.86
N LYS A 23 -8.77 23.94 7.98
CA LYS A 23 -7.49 23.28 8.14
C LYS A 23 -7.66 22.09 9.04
N ILE A 24 -7.32 20.92 8.53
CA ILE A 24 -7.51 19.65 9.21
C ILE A 24 -6.15 19.09 9.57
N ARG A 25 -6.00 18.64 10.81
CA ARG A 25 -4.77 18.02 11.30
C ARG A 25 -4.78 16.55 10.94
N THR A 26 -4.16 16.21 9.81
CA THR A 26 -3.88 14.81 9.45
C THR A 26 -2.70 14.34 10.30
N GLY A 27 -2.80 13.15 10.92
CA GLY A 27 -1.93 12.62 11.98
C GLY A 27 -0.40 12.58 11.73
N HIS A 28 0.11 13.09 10.61
CA HIS A 28 1.53 13.29 10.33
C HIS A 28 1.85 14.76 10.08
N ARG A 29 1.98 15.55 11.15
CA ARG A 29 2.68 16.85 11.24
C ARG A 29 2.39 17.94 10.20
N LYS A 30 1.43 17.75 9.28
CA LYS A 30 1.02 18.72 8.26
C LYS A 30 -0.49 18.85 8.26
N ASP A 31 -0.97 19.68 9.16
CA ASP A 31 -1.90 20.76 8.88
C ASP A 31 -2.22 20.93 7.36
N THR A 32 -3.31 20.32 6.92
CA THR A 32 -3.72 20.28 5.50
C THR A 32 -4.96 21.14 5.29
N LEU A 33 -4.95 21.95 4.23
CA LEU A 33 -6.09 22.79 3.88
C LEU A 33 -7.09 22.02 3.03
N VAL A 34 -8.35 22.00 3.45
CA VAL A 34 -9.45 21.28 2.81
C VAL A 34 -10.57 22.25 2.49
N ALA A 35 -11.09 22.18 1.26
CA ALA A 35 -12.25 22.95 0.82
C ALA A 35 -13.47 22.04 0.70
N TYR A 36 -14.56 22.43 1.33
CA TYR A 36 -15.88 21.83 1.18
C TYR A 36 -16.69 22.69 0.23
N VAL A 37 -17.26 22.10 -0.80
CA VAL A 37 -17.97 22.82 -1.86
C VAL A 37 -19.34 22.20 -2.09
N VAL A 38 -20.36 23.04 -2.20
CA VAL A 38 -21.68 22.68 -2.70
C VAL A 38 -21.71 23.11 -4.16
N THR A 39 -22.04 22.20 -5.07
CA THR A 39 -22.01 22.47 -6.52
C THR A 39 -23.38 22.37 -7.17
N THR A 40 -23.64 23.25 -8.13
CA THR A 40 -24.84 23.21 -8.98
C THR A 40 -24.58 22.27 -10.16
N GLY A 41 -24.56 20.96 -9.88
CA GLY A 41 -24.32 19.90 -10.86
C GLY A 41 -23.01 19.13 -10.63
N ARG A 42 -22.66 18.23 -11.58
CA ARG A 42 -21.44 17.42 -11.52
C ARG A 42 -20.22 18.29 -11.84
N VAL A 43 -19.30 18.38 -10.88
CA VAL A 43 -18.01 19.07 -11.01
C VAL A 43 -16.93 18.17 -10.44
N HIS A 44 -15.87 17.92 -11.20
CA HIS A 44 -14.78 17.14 -10.67
C HIS A 44 -13.91 18.00 -9.72
N PRO A 45 -13.46 17.50 -8.56
CA PRO A 45 -12.59 18.24 -7.62
C PRO A 45 -11.33 18.84 -8.25
N SER A 46 -10.82 18.25 -9.34
CA SER A 46 -9.66 18.77 -10.08
C SER A 46 -9.97 20.06 -10.85
N GLU A 47 -11.19 20.23 -11.37
CA GLU A 47 -11.60 21.46 -12.07
C GLU A 47 -11.55 22.66 -11.12
N ILE A 48 -12.04 22.47 -9.88
CA ILE A 48 -12.04 23.50 -8.84
C ILE A 48 -10.61 23.85 -8.42
N LYS A 49 -9.73 22.86 -8.29
CA LYS A 49 -8.30 23.10 -8.00
C LYS A 49 -7.59 23.84 -9.12
N ALA A 50 -7.86 23.49 -10.38
CA ALA A 50 -7.30 24.17 -11.54
C ALA A 50 -7.74 25.63 -11.59
N PHE A 51 -9.03 25.89 -11.33
CA PHE A 51 -9.57 27.24 -11.23
C PHE A 51 -8.87 28.07 -10.15
N LEU A 52 -8.69 27.52 -8.94
CA LEU A 52 -7.98 28.23 -7.86
C LEU A 52 -6.50 28.46 -8.16
N SER A 53 -5.86 27.56 -8.91
CA SER A 53 -4.46 27.70 -9.29
C SER A 53 -4.24 28.81 -10.33
N GLY A 54 -5.26 29.09 -11.17
CA GLY A 54 -5.25 30.20 -12.11
C GLY A 54 -5.70 31.55 -11.51
N ALA A 55 -6.14 31.55 -10.25
CA ALA A 55 -6.66 32.74 -9.59
C ALA A 55 -5.59 33.50 -8.79
N ARG A 56 -5.96 34.65 -8.21
CA ARG A 56 -5.09 35.46 -7.33
C ARG A 56 -4.94 34.86 -5.93
N VAL A 57 -4.74 33.55 -5.81
CA VAL A 57 -4.53 32.83 -4.54
C VAL A 57 -3.08 32.39 -4.45
N ARG A 58 -2.42 32.64 -3.30
CA ARG A 58 -1.05 32.17 -3.08
C ARG A 58 -1.02 30.64 -3.16
N PRO A 59 -0.01 30.01 -3.80
CA PRO A 59 0.07 28.54 -3.89
C PRO A 59 -0.03 27.82 -2.54
N SER A 60 0.49 28.42 -1.47
CA SER A 60 0.43 27.89 -0.10
C SER A 60 -0.96 27.92 0.54
N ARG A 61 -1.93 28.64 -0.05
CA ARG A 61 -3.33 28.73 0.39
C ARG A 61 -4.28 27.98 -0.54
N VAL A 62 -3.77 27.31 -1.57
CA VAL A 62 -4.61 26.44 -2.41
C VAL A 62 -4.93 25.16 -1.61
N PRO A 63 -6.22 24.80 -1.44
CA PRO A 63 -6.63 23.60 -0.73
C PRO A 63 -6.06 22.33 -1.38
N GLN A 64 -5.48 21.46 -0.56
CA GLN A 64 -4.92 20.18 -1.04
C GLN A 64 -6.01 19.17 -1.38
N SER A 65 -7.21 19.32 -0.82
CA SER A 65 -8.37 18.48 -1.09
C SER A 65 -9.62 19.35 -1.26
N VAL A 66 -10.47 18.96 -2.20
CA VAL A 66 -11.80 19.55 -2.42
C VAL A 66 -12.82 18.44 -2.26
N ILE A 67 -13.75 18.60 -1.34
CA ILE A 67 -14.76 17.61 -0.97
C ILE A 67 -16.13 18.17 -1.35
N PRO A 68 -16.81 17.58 -2.34
CA PRO A 68 -18.19 17.93 -2.61
C PRO A 68 -19.08 17.47 -1.45
N VAL A 69 -19.96 18.36 -0.99
CA VAL A 69 -20.96 18.08 0.04
C VAL A 69 -22.33 18.57 -0.43
N ASP A 70 -23.39 17.90 0.01
CA ASP A 70 -24.76 18.26 -0.37
C ASP A 70 -25.19 19.60 0.23
N SER A 71 -24.76 19.87 1.47
CA SER A 71 -24.94 21.16 2.13
C SER A 71 -23.84 21.41 3.17
N LEU A 72 -23.61 22.67 3.50
CA LEU A 72 -22.72 23.03 4.61
C LEU A 72 -23.50 22.99 5.93
N PRO A 73 -22.98 22.33 6.99
CA PRO A 73 -23.54 22.41 8.32
C PRO A 73 -23.62 23.86 8.79
N ARG A 74 -24.68 24.20 9.52
CA ARG A 74 -24.90 25.54 10.05
C ARG A 74 -25.17 25.50 11.55
N THR A 75 -24.70 26.50 12.29
CA THR A 75 -25.05 26.71 13.69
C THR A 75 -26.49 27.20 13.81
N ARG A 76 -27.03 27.28 15.04
CA ARG A 76 -28.39 27.78 15.30
C ARG A 76 -28.57 29.24 14.85
N GLU A 77 -27.48 29.99 14.81
CA GLU A 77 -27.41 31.39 14.35
C GLU A 77 -27.26 31.50 12.82
N GLY A 78 -27.20 30.37 12.11
CA GLY A 78 -27.16 30.33 10.64
C GLY A 78 -25.77 30.51 10.02
N ALA A 79 -24.71 30.65 10.82
CA ALA A 79 -23.33 30.65 10.37
C ALA A 79 -22.87 29.24 10.00
N VAL A 80 -21.84 29.10 9.15
CA VAL A 80 -21.29 27.78 8.81
C VAL A 80 -20.64 27.15 10.04
N ASP A 81 -21.12 25.98 10.43
CA ASP A 81 -20.53 25.17 11.50
C ASP A 81 -19.34 24.38 10.92
N ARG A 82 -18.14 24.88 11.18
CA ARG A 82 -16.89 24.27 10.70
C ARG A 82 -16.50 23.03 11.51
N ASP A 83 -17.01 22.89 12.74
CA ASP A 83 -16.74 21.74 13.61
C ASP A 83 -17.64 20.55 13.25
N GLY A 84 -18.83 20.84 12.70
CA GLY A 84 -19.74 19.84 12.12
C GLY A 84 -19.38 19.34 10.73
N LEU A 85 -18.29 19.82 10.10
CA LEU A 85 -17.90 19.38 8.76
C LEU A 85 -17.42 17.92 8.77
N PRO A 86 -17.87 17.08 7.82
CA PRO A 86 -17.43 15.69 7.74
C PRO A 86 -15.91 15.63 7.65
N LEU A 87 -15.27 14.86 8.53
CA LEU A 87 -13.84 14.60 8.40
C LEU A 87 -13.60 13.95 7.04
N PRO A 88 -12.59 14.41 6.27
CA PRO A 88 -12.23 13.74 5.04
C PRO A 88 -11.87 12.30 5.39
N VAL A 89 -12.65 11.36 4.89
CA VAL A 89 -12.11 10.03 4.61
C VAL A 89 -11.09 10.27 3.51
N VAL A 90 -9.85 10.54 3.90
CA VAL A 90 -8.74 10.56 2.96
C VAL A 90 -8.49 9.09 2.66
N PRO A 91 -8.94 8.52 1.52
CA PRO A 91 -8.39 7.24 1.11
C PRO A 91 -6.88 7.44 1.05
N ALA A 92 -6.14 6.60 1.75
CA ALA A 92 -4.68 6.66 1.83
C ALA A 92 -4.13 6.84 0.40
N ARG A 93 -3.73 8.07 0.05
CA ARG A 93 -3.21 8.49 -1.25
C ARG A 93 -4.00 7.97 -2.47
N SER A 94 -5.03 8.70 -2.89
CA SER A 94 -5.15 8.97 -4.33
C SER A 94 -4.07 10.02 -4.66
N ARG A 95 -2.92 9.55 -5.15
CA ARG A 95 -1.90 10.43 -5.77
C ARG A 95 -2.63 11.31 -6.79
N GLY A 96 -2.33 12.61 -6.73
CA GLY A 96 -3.01 13.62 -7.51
C GLY A 96 -3.19 13.25 -8.98
N THR A 97 -4.22 13.84 -9.57
CA THR A 97 -4.42 14.00 -11.01
C THR A 97 -3.12 14.55 -11.61
N LYS A 98 -2.24 13.65 -12.04
CA LYS A 98 -1.15 13.96 -12.95
C LYS A 98 -1.79 14.01 -14.33
N GLY A 99 -1.52 15.08 -15.06
CA GLY A 99 -1.74 15.12 -16.50
C GLY A 99 -0.96 14.00 -17.21
N PRO A 100 -1.11 13.87 -18.54
CA PRO A 100 -0.52 12.79 -19.32
C PRO A 100 1.01 12.94 -19.40
N SER A 101 1.66 12.55 -18.31
CA SER A 101 3.04 12.14 -18.25
C SER A 101 2.99 10.85 -17.43
N ASP A 102 2.97 9.73 -18.15
CA ASP A 102 3.21 8.39 -17.61
C ASP A 102 4.45 8.45 -16.71
N GLU A 103 4.25 8.61 -15.40
CA GLU A 103 5.21 8.04 -14.48
C GLU A 103 5.01 6.53 -14.56
N PRO A 104 6.08 5.76 -14.82
CA PRO A 104 5.96 4.32 -14.83
C PRO A 104 5.34 3.90 -13.51
N VAL A 105 4.24 3.13 -13.55
CA VAL A 105 3.86 2.27 -12.43
C VAL A 105 5.16 1.60 -11.99
N SER A 106 5.72 2.02 -10.84
CA SER A 106 7.13 1.82 -10.47
C SER A 106 7.65 0.48 -10.97
N VAL A 107 8.27 0.48 -12.16
CA VAL A 107 8.63 -0.75 -12.88
C VAL A 107 9.58 -1.59 -12.03
N ALA A 108 10.29 -0.93 -11.09
CA ALA A 108 11.14 -1.54 -10.10
C ALA A 108 10.45 -2.66 -9.29
N PHE A 109 9.18 -2.52 -8.88
CA PHE A 109 8.55 -3.55 -8.04
C PHE A 109 8.29 -4.87 -8.79
N PRO A 110 7.58 -4.89 -9.93
CA PRO A 110 7.44 -6.11 -10.74
C PRO A 110 8.77 -6.55 -11.35
N ALA A 111 9.66 -5.64 -11.73
CA ALA A 111 10.98 -6.01 -12.26
C ALA A 111 11.84 -6.72 -11.21
N LEU A 112 11.92 -6.21 -9.98
CA LEU A 112 12.68 -6.88 -8.91
C LEU A 112 12.07 -8.25 -8.58
N THR A 113 10.73 -8.33 -8.57
CA THR A 113 10.01 -9.60 -8.40
C THR A 113 10.40 -10.62 -9.46
N LEU A 114 10.36 -10.23 -10.73
CA LEU A 114 10.70 -11.11 -11.86
C LEU A 114 12.19 -11.48 -11.86
N VAL A 115 13.09 -10.52 -11.66
CA VAL A 115 14.54 -10.77 -11.67
C VAL A 115 14.92 -11.78 -10.59
N PHE A 116 14.48 -11.56 -9.35
CA PHE A 116 14.80 -12.48 -8.26
C PHE A 116 14.03 -13.80 -8.34
N GLY A 117 12.80 -13.79 -8.86
CA GLY A 117 12.05 -15.03 -9.08
C GLY A 117 12.63 -15.90 -10.18
N VAL A 118 13.03 -15.33 -11.31
CA VAL A 118 13.73 -16.07 -12.37
C VAL A 118 15.10 -16.55 -11.89
N ALA A 119 15.84 -15.70 -11.17
CA ALA A 119 17.11 -16.11 -10.58
C ALA A 119 16.94 -17.28 -9.61
N ALA A 120 15.94 -17.24 -8.72
CA ALA A 120 15.62 -18.33 -7.81
C ALA A 120 15.30 -19.63 -8.60
N PHE A 121 14.43 -19.54 -9.60
CA PHE A 121 14.06 -20.68 -10.43
C PHE A 121 15.28 -21.33 -11.11
N VAL A 122 16.11 -20.53 -11.77
CA VAL A 122 17.31 -21.01 -12.49
C VAL A 122 18.38 -21.54 -11.54
N LEU A 123 18.55 -20.92 -10.38
CA LEU A 123 19.58 -21.30 -9.41
C LEU A 123 19.14 -22.41 -8.45
N THR A 124 17.89 -22.87 -8.50
CA THR A 124 17.35 -23.85 -7.55
C THR A 124 18.21 -25.12 -7.52
N ASP A 125 18.46 -25.75 -8.67
CA ASP A 125 19.27 -26.98 -8.76
C ASP A 125 20.75 -26.73 -8.40
N ARG A 126 21.23 -25.49 -8.52
CA ARG A 126 22.60 -25.13 -8.11
C ARG A 126 22.75 -25.10 -6.58
N PHE A 127 21.71 -24.65 -5.87
CA PHE A 127 21.69 -24.58 -4.40
C PHE A 127 21.25 -25.90 -3.77
N TRP A 128 20.30 -26.61 -4.40
CA TRP A 128 19.71 -27.84 -3.92
C TRP A 128 19.67 -28.89 -5.04
N PRO A 129 20.81 -29.54 -5.34
CA PRO A 129 20.90 -30.48 -6.45
C PRO A 129 19.88 -31.62 -6.34
N GLY A 130 19.10 -31.82 -7.40
CA GLY A 130 18.11 -32.90 -7.46
C GLY A 130 16.80 -32.66 -6.71
N SER A 131 16.63 -31.51 -6.03
CA SER A 131 15.36 -31.17 -5.38
C SER A 131 14.21 -31.01 -6.40
N THR A 132 14.53 -30.64 -7.64
CA THR A 132 13.56 -30.45 -8.72
C THR A 132 13.41 -31.65 -9.65
N ASP A 133 13.98 -32.81 -9.31
CA ASP A 133 13.86 -34.01 -10.15
C ASP A 133 12.42 -34.54 -10.15
N LEU A 134 11.80 -34.51 -11.34
CA LEU A 134 10.44 -35.00 -11.60
C LEU A 134 10.44 -36.16 -12.61
N SER A 135 11.60 -36.75 -12.92
CA SER A 135 11.76 -37.82 -13.93
C SER A 135 10.87 -39.04 -13.68
N LEU A 136 10.54 -39.30 -12.40
CA LEU A 136 9.69 -40.41 -11.98
C LEU A 136 8.21 -40.03 -11.82
N VAL A 137 7.86 -38.75 -12.01
CA VAL A 137 6.49 -38.26 -11.78
C VAL A 137 5.72 -38.25 -13.10
N PRO A 138 4.61 -39.00 -13.22
CA PRO A 138 3.82 -39.02 -14.44
C PRO A 138 3.03 -37.71 -14.64
N GLN A 139 2.68 -37.40 -15.89
CA GLN A 139 1.76 -36.31 -16.21
C GLN A 139 0.33 -36.65 -15.76
N PRO A 140 -0.48 -35.65 -15.33
CA PRO A 140 -0.22 -34.21 -15.30
C PRO A 140 0.52 -33.71 -14.04
N TRP A 141 0.86 -34.61 -13.10
CA TRP A 141 1.40 -34.24 -11.78
C TRP A 141 2.74 -33.54 -11.86
N ALA A 142 3.63 -33.96 -12.77
CA ALA A 142 4.89 -33.27 -13.01
C ALA A 142 4.69 -31.80 -13.45
N GLY A 143 3.67 -31.54 -14.28
CA GLY A 143 3.29 -30.17 -14.66
C GLY A 143 2.82 -29.33 -13.46
N LEU A 144 2.01 -29.92 -12.58
CA LEU A 144 1.55 -29.24 -11.36
C LEU A 144 2.70 -28.90 -10.41
N PHE A 145 3.66 -29.80 -10.21
CA PHE A 145 4.85 -29.52 -9.40
C PHE A 145 5.74 -28.45 -10.03
N THR A 146 5.89 -28.46 -11.36
CA THR A 146 6.60 -27.39 -12.07
C THR A 146 5.91 -26.04 -11.86
N GLY A 147 4.58 -25.99 -11.95
CA GLY A 147 3.81 -24.78 -11.67
C GLY A 147 3.99 -24.27 -10.24
N LEU A 148 4.03 -25.19 -9.26
CA LEU A 148 4.32 -24.84 -7.87
C LEU A 148 5.72 -24.23 -7.71
N TYR A 149 6.76 -24.81 -8.31
CA TYR A 149 8.11 -24.24 -8.27
C TYR A 149 8.21 -22.82 -8.85
N VAL A 150 7.48 -22.57 -9.94
CA VAL A 150 7.39 -21.21 -10.51
C VAL A 150 6.73 -20.27 -9.51
N ALA A 151 5.63 -20.69 -8.88
CA ALA A 151 4.93 -19.89 -7.89
C ALA A 151 5.80 -19.58 -6.66
N GLU A 152 6.54 -20.56 -6.14
CA GLU A 152 7.46 -20.40 -5.01
C GLU A 152 8.61 -19.46 -5.35
N SER A 153 9.19 -19.60 -6.54
CA SER A 153 10.26 -18.73 -7.01
C SER A 153 9.78 -17.28 -7.18
N LEU A 154 8.59 -17.09 -7.76
CA LEU A 154 7.96 -15.77 -7.88
C LEU A 154 7.59 -15.18 -6.51
N ALA A 155 7.11 -15.99 -5.57
CA ALA A 155 6.84 -15.57 -4.20
C ALA A 155 8.13 -15.11 -3.50
N PHE A 156 9.24 -15.82 -3.71
CA PHE A 156 10.55 -15.38 -3.25
C PHE A 156 10.95 -14.03 -3.85
N GLY A 157 10.86 -13.88 -5.17
CA GLY A 157 11.10 -12.61 -5.83
C GLY A 157 10.24 -11.47 -5.28
N LEU A 158 8.96 -11.75 -5.02
CA LEU A 158 8.03 -10.79 -4.42
C LEU A 158 8.45 -10.43 -3.00
N GLY A 159 8.90 -11.40 -2.20
CA GLY A 159 9.46 -11.16 -0.87
C GLY A 159 10.66 -10.21 -0.91
N ILE A 160 11.56 -10.38 -1.88
CA ILE A 160 12.70 -9.46 -2.08
C ILE A 160 12.23 -8.06 -2.51
N ALA A 161 11.25 -7.96 -3.42
CA ALA A 161 10.64 -6.69 -3.80
C ALA A 161 10.00 -5.98 -2.60
N VAL A 162 9.28 -6.71 -1.74
CA VAL A 162 8.74 -6.17 -0.50
C VAL A 162 9.87 -5.74 0.43
N LEU A 163 10.94 -6.52 0.59
CA LEU A 163 12.05 -6.20 1.49
C LEU A 163 12.63 -4.81 1.22
N PHE A 164 12.89 -4.50 -0.05
CA PHE A 164 13.53 -3.24 -0.45
C PHE A 164 12.55 -2.09 -0.66
N LEU A 165 11.33 -2.36 -1.18
CA LEU A 165 10.42 -1.32 -1.65
C LEU A 165 9.09 -1.26 -0.89
N GLY A 166 8.81 -2.25 -0.03
CA GLY A 166 7.53 -2.41 0.67
C GLY A 166 7.41 -1.63 1.97
N ARG A 167 8.54 -1.22 2.59
CA ARG A 167 8.55 -0.69 3.96
C ARG A 167 7.72 0.57 4.14
N GLU A 168 7.75 1.47 3.16
CA GLU A 168 6.98 2.72 3.21
C GLU A 168 5.47 2.48 3.31
N ARG A 169 4.96 1.37 2.76
CA ARG A 169 3.53 1.04 2.78
C ARG A 169 3.05 0.55 4.14
N LEU A 170 3.94 -0.02 4.94
CA LEU A 170 3.66 -0.53 6.29
C LEU A 170 4.06 0.48 7.39
N SER A 171 4.58 1.64 7.01
CA SER A 171 5.17 2.58 7.96
C SER A 171 4.13 3.22 8.90
N ASP A 172 4.26 2.94 10.20
CA ASP A 172 3.57 3.66 11.27
C ASP A 172 4.61 4.28 12.21
N PRO A 173 4.74 5.63 12.22
CA PRO A 173 5.74 6.30 13.03
C PRO A 173 5.42 6.32 14.52
N HIS A 174 4.22 5.91 14.96
CA HIS A 174 3.93 5.76 16.38
C HIS A 174 4.46 4.42 16.92
N ARG A 175 4.64 3.41 16.06
CA ARG A 175 5.11 2.07 16.41
C ARG A 175 6.17 1.57 15.42
N PRO A 176 7.40 2.12 15.45
CA PRO A 176 8.46 1.75 14.50
C PRO A 176 8.94 0.30 14.66
N GLY A 177 8.88 -0.24 15.88
CA GLY A 177 9.20 -1.65 16.16
C GLY A 177 8.21 -2.59 15.49
N LEU A 178 6.91 -2.37 15.70
CA LEU A 178 5.84 -3.18 15.10
C LEU A 178 5.83 -3.06 13.56
N THR A 179 6.12 -1.88 13.03
CA THR A 179 6.34 -1.65 11.59
C THR A 179 7.46 -2.54 11.04
N THR A 180 8.61 -2.54 11.71
CA THR A 180 9.76 -3.34 11.28
C THR A 180 9.44 -4.83 11.37
N ALA A 181 8.82 -5.26 12.47
CA ALA A 181 8.41 -6.64 12.65
C ALA A 181 7.43 -7.08 11.56
N ALA A 182 6.37 -6.32 11.29
CA ALA A 182 5.40 -6.64 10.25
C ALA A 182 6.02 -6.66 8.85
N HIS A 183 6.91 -5.71 8.55
CA HIS A 183 7.65 -5.70 7.29
C HIS A 183 8.45 -6.97 7.07
N LEU A 184 9.26 -7.35 8.07
CA LEU A 184 10.08 -8.56 8.00
C LEU A 184 9.22 -9.83 7.97
N SER A 185 8.09 -9.84 8.69
CA SER A 185 7.13 -10.95 8.65
C SER A 185 6.52 -11.15 7.27
N VAL A 186 6.10 -10.08 6.60
CA VAL A 186 5.58 -10.18 5.22
C VAL A 186 6.66 -10.69 4.26
N VAL A 187 7.89 -10.18 4.38
CA VAL A 187 9.02 -10.67 3.58
C VAL A 187 9.23 -12.16 3.82
N TRP A 188 9.25 -12.60 5.07
CA TRP A 188 9.47 -14.01 5.42
C TRP A 188 8.35 -14.92 4.91
N LEU A 189 7.09 -14.53 5.10
CA LEU A 189 5.92 -15.26 4.59
C LEU A 189 5.93 -15.46 3.07
N LEU A 190 6.63 -14.60 2.33
CA LEU A 190 6.77 -14.70 0.87
C LEU A 190 8.03 -15.45 0.46
N ALA A 191 9.16 -15.17 1.12
CA ALA A 191 10.46 -15.69 0.74
C ALA A 191 10.75 -17.10 1.25
N ALA A 192 10.12 -17.54 2.34
CA ALA A 192 10.45 -18.81 2.99
C ALA A 192 10.09 -20.05 2.15
N TRP A 193 9.09 -19.97 1.27
CA TRP A 193 8.61 -21.13 0.50
C TRP A 193 9.68 -21.77 -0.37
N TRP A 194 10.49 -20.94 -1.05
CA TRP A 194 11.54 -21.42 -1.95
C TRP A 194 12.60 -22.27 -1.22
N PRO A 195 13.29 -21.81 -0.16
CA PRO A 195 14.22 -22.65 0.57
C PRO A 195 13.50 -23.78 1.33
N GLN A 196 12.31 -23.54 1.89
CA GLN A 196 11.59 -24.53 2.67
C GLN A 196 11.31 -25.80 1.86
N ASP A 197 10.66 -25.68 0.71
CA ASP A 197 10.28 -26.85 -0.10
C ASP A 197 11.52 -27.63 -0.55
N ASN A 198 12.56 -26.93 -1.00
CA ASN A 198 13.81 -27.55 -1.44
C ASN A 198 14.55 -28.29 -0.31
N PHE A 199 14.60 -27.73 0.90
CA PHE A 199 15.19 -28.43 2.04
C PHE A 199 14.40 -29.67 2.43
N TYR A 200 13.06 -29.61 2.40
CA TYR A 200 12.24 -30.79 2.70
C TYR A 200 12.43 -31.92 1.70
N ARG A 201 12.61 -31.61 0.41
CA ARG A 201 12.83 -32.61 -0.64
C ARG A 201 14.16 -33.34 -0.50
N LEU A 202 15.17 -32.67 0.03
CA LEU A 202 16.50 -33.25 0.24
C LEU A 202 16.66 -33.92 1.61
N ALA A 203 15.82 -33.58 2.57
CA ALA A 203 15.86 -34.20 3.88
C ALA A 203 15.43 -35.66 3.79
N ALA A 204 16.31 -36.57 4.23
CA ALA A 204 15.98 -37.99 4.29
C ALA A 204 14.77 -38.20 5.20
N LYS A 205 13.83 -39.08 4.79
CA LYS A 205 12.58 -39.32 5.52
C LYS A 205 12.79 -39.93 6.91
N ASN A 206 13.93 -40.57 7.12
CA ASN A 206 14.33 -41.19 8.38
C ASN A 206 15.28 -40.33 9.24
N ASP A 207 15.71 -39.16 8.74
CA ASP A 207 16.53 -38.23 9.51
C ASP A 207 15.66 -37.28 10.34
N TRP A 208 15.21 -37.79 11.49
CA TRP A 208 14.31 -37.06 12.38
C TRP A 208 14.88 -35.75 12.93
N ALA A 209 16.20 -35.65 13.08
CA ALA A 209 16.83 -34.44 13.57
C ALA A 209 16.70 -33.31 12.54
N THR A 210 17.04 -33.58 11.28
CA THR A 210 16.87 -32.62 10.18
C THR A 210 15.40 -32.28 9.96
N GLN A 211 14.51 -33.28 9.98
CA GLN A 211 13.06 -33.06 9.84
C GLN A 211 12.53 -32.14 10.96
N ALA A 212 12.94 -32.35 12.21
CA ALA A 212 12.55 -31.49 13.32
C ALA A 212 13.07 -30.05 13.13
N VAL A 213 14.33 -29.87 12.74
CA VAL A 213 14.89 -28.53 12.48
C VAL A 213 14.10 -27.82 11.38
N LEU A 214 13.72 -28.50 10.30
CA LEU A 214 12.95 -27.88 9.21
C LEU A 214 11.52 -27.53 9.63
N VAL A 215 10.85 -28.41 10.38
CA VAL A 215 9.49 -28.17 10.89
C VAL A 215 9.47 -26.99 11.83
N TYR A 216 10.37 -26.94 12.82
CA TYR A 216 10.40 -25.83 13.75
C TYR A 216 10.98 -24.55 13.12
N GLY A 217 12.01 -24.67 12.29
CA GLY A 217 12.67 -23.54 11.65
C GLY A 217 11.76 -22.77 10.70
N PHE A 218 10.99 -23.48 9.86
CA PHE A 218 10.08 -22.84 8.90
C PHE A 218 8.66 -22.69 9.43
N ASN A 219 8.02 -23.74 9.93
CA ASN A 219 6.58 -23.66 10.22
C ASN A 219 6.31 -22.74 11.42
N VAL A 220 7.09 -22.85 12.50
CA VAL A 220 6.88 -21.99 13.68
C VAL A 220 7.22 -20.53 13.36
N SER A 221 8.27 -20.27 12.58
CA SER A 221 8.59 -18.90 12.18
C SER A 221 7.53 -18.28 11.25
N LEU A 222 6.91 -19.07 10.37
CA LEU A 222 5.76 -18.65 9.56
C LEU A 222 4.53 -18.32 10.43
N MET A 223 4.23 -19.14 11.44
CA MET A 223 3.14 -18.87 12.38
C MET A 223 3.37 -17.57 13.17
N ILE A 224 4.60 -17.37 13.67
CA ILE A 224 4.99 -16.14 14.36
C ILE A 224 4.86 -14.94 13.43
N ALA A 225 5.35 -15.05 12.19
CA ALA A 225 5.26 -14.00 11.19
C ALA A 225 3.80 -13.62 10.90
N ALA A 226 2.92 -14.61 10.73
CA ALA A 226 1.50 -14.39 10.55
C ALA A 226 0.86 -13.69 11.76
N ALA A 227 1.17 -14.12 12.99
CA ALA A 227 0.67 -13.48 14.20
C ALA A 227 1.10 -12.00 14.30
N ILE A 228 2.34 -11.68 13.96
CA ILE A 228 2.83 -10.30 13.91
C ILE A 228 2.07 -9.47 12.87
N VAL A 229 1.77 -10.03 11.70
CA VAL A 229 0.97 -9.35 10.67
C VAL A 229 -0.44 -9.08 11.18
N VAL A 230 -1.08 -10.04 11.86
CA VAL A 230 -2.39 -9.84 12.49
C VAL A 230 -2.34 -8.69 13.50
N LEU A 231 -1.38 -8.72 14.43
CA LEU A 231 -1.19 -7.65 15.43
C LEU A 231 -0.98 -6.27 14.79
N PHE A 232 -0.31 -6.23 13.65
CA PHE A 232 -0.09 -4.99 12.90
C PHE A 232 -1.36 -4.51 12.20
N VAL A 233 -2.20 -5.39 11.68
CA VAL A 233 -3.45 -5.03 10.98
C VAL A 233 -4.56 -4.66 11.97
N THR A 234 -4.63 -5.32 13.12
CA THR A 234 -5.67 -5.08 14.16
C THR A 234 -5.29 -4.01 15.17
N ARG A 235 -4.24 -3.21 14.89
CA ARG A 235 -3.86 -2.12 15.78
C ARG A 235 -4.88 -0.98 15.68
N GLU A 236 -5.42 -0.57 16.81
CA GLU A 236 -6.12 0.71 16.99
C GLU A 236 -5.12 1.85 17.17
#